data_AF-A0A7S2Q4P3-F1
#
_entry.id   AF-A0A7S2Q4P3-F1
#
_cell.length_a   1.000
_cell.length_b   1.000
_cell.length_c   1.000
_cell.angle_alpha   90.00
_cell.angle_beta   90.00
_cell.angle_gamma   90.00
#
_symmetry.space_group_name_H-M   'P 1'
#
loop_
_entity.id
_entity.type
_entity.pdbx_description
1 polymer ?
#
loop_
_entity_poly.entity_id
_entity_poly.type
_entity_poly.pdbx_seq_one_letter_code
_entity_poly.pdbx_strand_id
1 'polypeptide(L)'
;LVSASGNKGEAVHDYPASYESVISVSAVDRFGNRAGFSNYNDQVELMAPGVSIKSTYLSGGYRSLSGTSMATPYVAGAIALVWSFFPECSNHQIRNIFARTARRKDQNSGGCDEKNGYGIIQAKAAFDALNQFGCDFGGEDSIPKSLGAFGGCQQIRSLTGKTLTLAPTESPTANATDP
;
A
#
# COMPACT_ATOMS: atom_id res chain seq x y z
N LEU A 1 -10.62 0.92 -6.26
CA LEU A 1 -9.88 1.69 -7.29
C LEU A 1 -8.50 2.01 -6.74
N VAL A 2 -7.47 2.07 -7.59
CA VAL A 2 -6.10 2.46 -7.20
C VAL A 2 -5.72 3.68 -8.05
N SER A 3 -5.21 4.74 -7.43
CA SER A 3 -4.90 6.00 -8.14
C SER A 3 -3.60 6.64 -7.64
N ALA A 4 -2.93 7.37 -8.53
CA ALA A 4 -1.71 8.11 -8.25
C ALA A 4 -1.99 9.35 -7.38
N SER A 5 -1.20 9.57 -6.33
CA SER A 5 -1.37 10.72 -5.44
C SER A 5 -1.00 12.07 -6.07
N GLY A 6 -0.25 12.06 -7.18
CA GLY A 6 0.20 13.27 -7.90
C GLY A 6 1.70 13.53 -7.75
N ASN A 7 2.24 14.39 -8.61
CA ASN A 7 3.68 14.58 -8.82
C ASN A 7 4.20 16.01 -8.57
N LYS A 8 3.57 16.78 -7.67
CA LYS A 8 3.97 18.17 -7.34
C LYS A 8 4.91 18.26 -6.14
N GLY A 9 4.96 17.22 -5.30
CA GLY A 9 5.77 17.20 -4.08
C GLY A 9 5.15 17.98 -2.93
N GLU A 10 3.84 18.21 -2.99
CA GLU A 10 3.13 19.13 -2.10
C GLU A 10 2.16 18.38 -1.17
N ALA A 11 1.79 19.06 -0.09
CA ALA A 11 0.77 18.64 0.87
C ALA A 11 -0.66 18.89 0.34
N VAL A 12 -1.01 18.27 -0.79
CA VAL A 12 -2.26 18.57 -1.52
C VAL A 12 -3.04 17.31 -1.86
N HIS A 13 -4.36 17.42 -1.88
CA HIS A 13 -5.28 16.40 -2.36
C HIS A 13 -5.46 16.51 -3.88
N ASP A 14 -5.19 15.42 -4.59
CA ASP A 14 -5.48 15.29 -6.03
C ASP A 14 -6.55 14.21 -6.21
N TYR A 15 -7.60 14.53 -6.97
CA TYR A 15 -8.70 13.61 -7.24
C TYR A 15 -8.47 12.86 -8.56
N PRO A 16 -8.81 11.56 -8.63
CA PRO A 16 -9.63 10.80 -7.68
C PRO A 16 -8.86 10.15 -6.52
N ALA A 17 -7.53 10.30 -6.41
CA ALA A 17 -6.74 9.61 -5.39
C ALA A 17 -7.12 9.97 -3.96
N SER A 18 -7.63 11.17 -3.73
CA SER A 18 -8.06 11.65 -2.42
C SER A 18 -9.51 11.31 -2.04
N TYR A 19 -10.21 10.46 -2.79
CA TYR A 19 -11.48 9.89 -2.32
C TYR A 19 -11.22 8.73 -1.35
N GLU A 20 -11.99 8.67 -0.26
CA GLU A 20 -11.84 7.63 0.77
C GLU A 20 -11.94 6.19 0.22
N SER A 21 -12.78 5.98 -0.80
CA SER A 21 -12.94 4.68 -1.45
C SER A 21 -11.81 4.29 -2.43
N VAL A 22 -10.80 5.14 -2.57
CA VAL A 22 -9.68 4.98 -3.50
C VAL A 22 -8.38 4.73 -2.74
N ILE A 23 -7.63 3.72 -3.18
CA ILE A 23 -6.27 3.48 -2.70
C ILE A 23 -5.36 4.51 -3.37
N SER A 24 -4.98 5.54 -2.60
CA SER A 24 -4.01 6.56 -3.03
C SER A 24 -2.59 6.01 -2.93
N VAL A 25 -1.82 6.13 -4.01
CA VAL A 25 -0.47 5.57 -4.13
C VAL A 25 0.57 6.67 -4.27
N SER A 26 1.53 6.66 -3.35
CA SER A 26 2.72 7.49 -3.39
C SER A 26 3.94 6.73 -3.96
N ALA A 27 4.93 7.47 -4.43
CA ALA A 27 6.14 6.92 -5.04
C ALA A 27 7.31 6.89 -4.06
N VAL A 28 8.06 5.78 -4.06
CA VAL A 28 9.38 5.68 -3.42
C VAL A 28 10.51 5.43 -4.41
N ASP A 29 11.71 5.80 -4.01
CA ASP A 29 12.95 5.42 -4.68
C ASP A 29 13.43 3.99 -4.30
N ARG A 30 14.56 3.58 -4.88
CA ARG A 30 15.18 2.27 -4.62
C ARG A 30 15.63 2.05 -3.17
N PHE A 31 15.79 3.12 -2.40
CA PHE A 31 16.13 3.09 -0.98
C PHE A 31 14.87 3.09 -0.11
N GLY A 32 13.69 3.13 -0.73
CA GLY A 32 12.40 3.21 -0.08
C GLY A 32 12.09 4.61 0.46
N ASN A 33 12.81 5.66 0.07
CA ASN A 33 12.48 7.03 0.48
C ASN A 33 11.38 7.58 -0.41
N ARG A 34 10.44 8.35 0.16
CA ARG A 34 9.41 9.02 -0.63
C ARG A 34 10.08 9.92 -1.67
N ALA A 35 9.68 9.78 -2.92
CA ALA A 35 10.19 10.62 -3.99
C ALA A 35 9.81 12.08 -3.72
N GLY A 36 10.74 13.02 -3.95
CA GLY A 36 10.51 14.45 -3.66
C GLY A 36 9.33 15.05 -4.44
N PHE A 37 8.99 14.50 -5.60
CA PHE A 37 7.81 14.91 -6.38
C PHE A 37 6.49 14.28 -5.89
N SER A 38 6.52 13.26 -5.03
CA SER A 38 5.30 12.56 -4.65
C SER A 38 4.46 13.43 -3.71
N ASN A 39 3.24 13.76 -4.13
CA ASN A 39 2.27 14.42 -3.26
C ASN A 39 1.96 13.56 -2.04
N TYR A 40 1.61 14.24 -0.95
CA TYR A 40 1.33 13.63 0.34
C TYR A 40 0.15 14.34 1.03
N ASN A 41 -0.62 13.59 1.81
CA ASN A 41 -1.78 14.06 2.56
C ASN A 41 -2.33 12.86 3.39
N ASP A 42 -3.35 13.11 4.20
CA ASP A 42 -4.03 12.10 5.02
C ASP A 42 -4.73 10.98 4.23
N GLN A 43 -4.94 11.15 2.92
CA GLN A 43 -5.51 10.14 2.03
C GLN A 43 -4.47 9.22 1.38
N VAL A 44 -3.17 9.51 1.46
CA VAL A 44 -2.13 8.58 0.99
C VAL A 44 -2.18 7.30 1.81
N GLU A 45 -2.34 6.16 1.13
CA GLU A 45 -2.56 4.89 1.80
C GLU A 45 -1.35 3.95 1.68
N LEU A 46 -0.82 3.79 0.46
CA LEU A 46 0.29 2.88 0.18
C LEU A 46 1.39 3.59 -0.59
N MET A 47 2.61 3.09 -0.44
CA MET A 47 3.75 3.49 -1.25
C MET A 47 4.21 2.33 -2.13
N ALA A 48 4.74 2.65 -3.31
CA ALA A 48 5.39 1.66 -4.19
C ALA A 48 6.53 2.28 -5.00
N PRO A 49 7.44 1.45 -5.57
CA PRO A 49 8.51 1.94 -6.43
C PRO A 49 7.97 2.81 -7.57
N GLY A 50 8.45 4.04 -7.62
CA GLY A 50 8.00 5.02 -8.62
C GLY A 50 9.12 5.90 -9.18
N VAL A 51 10.39 5.64 -8.83
CA VAL A 51 11.55 6.36 -9.36
C VAL A 51 12.37 5.44 -10.26
N SER A 52 12.70 5.93 -11.46
CA SER A 52 13.52 5.22 -12.45
C SER A 52 13.00 3.82 -12.82
N ILE A 53 11.68 3.67 -12.89
CA ILE A 53 11.02 2.41 -13.22
C ILE A 53 11.08 2.18 -14.72
N LYS A 54 11.70 1.08 -15.13
CA LYS A 54 11.80 0.68 -16.54
C LYS A 54 10.45 0.13 -17.01
N SER A 55 9.91 0.72 -18.08
CA SER A 55 8.67 0.26 -18.70
C SER A 55 8.78 0.27 -20.22
N THR A 56 7.84 -0.39 -20.89
CA THR A 56 7.64 -0.30 -22.32
C THR A 56 7.31 1.14 -22.71
N TYR A 57 7.78 1.55 -23.88
CA TYR A 57 7.58 2.88 -24.42
C TYR A 57 7.15 2.79 -25.89
N LEU A 58 6.77 3.92 -26.46
CA LEU A 58 6.31 4.01 -27.84
C LEU A 58 7.36 3.40 -28.80
N SER A 59 6.87 2.89 -29.94
CA SER A 59 7.70 2.30 -31.00
C SER A 59 8.53 1.07 -30.55
N GLY A 60 8.03 0.29 -29.59
CA GLY A 60 8.68 -0.93 -29.12
C GLY A 60 9.90 -0.71 -28.22
N GLY A 61 10.12 0.54 -27.77
CA GLY A 61 11.24 0.89 -26.91
C GLY A 61 11.02 0.58 -25.43
N TYR A 62 12.06 0.80 -24.64
CA TYR A 62 11.97 0.84 -23.18
C TYR A 62 12.53 2.14 -22.66
N ARG A 63 11.92 2.68 -21.61
CA ARG A 63 12.40 3.89 -20.93
C ARG A 63 12.22 3.76 -19.43
N SER A 64 13.16 4.31 -18.68
CA SER A 64 13.01 4.50 -17.24
C SER A 64 12.29 5.83 -16.99
N LEU A 65 11.16 5.77 -16.30
CA LEU A 65 10.33 6.91 -15.95
C LEU A 65 10.17 7.01 -14.44
N SER A 66 9.87 8.22 -13.96
CA SER A 66 9.60 8.49 -12.55
C SER A 66 8.25 9.16 -12.41
N GLY A 67 7.44 8.69 -11.46
CA GLY A 67 6.13 9.24 -11.16
C GLY A 67 5.32 8.30 -10.25
N THR A 68 4.35 8.88 -9.55
CA THR A 68 3.28 8.10 -8.87
C THR A 68 2.49 7.26 -9.87
N SER A 69 2.41 7.68 -11.14
CA SER A 69 1.87 6.88 -12.25
C SER A 69 2.60 5.56 -12.48
N MET A 70 3.90 5.45 -12.14
CA MET A 70 4.65 4.19 -12.21
C MET A 70 4.44 3.34 -10.95
N ALA A 71 4.22 3.98 -9.80
CA ALA A 71 3.93 3.30 -8.54
C ALA A 71 2.52 2.67 -8.53
N THR A 72 1.51 3.36 -9.09
CA THR A 72 0.11 2.89 -9.14
C THR A 72 -0.07 1.50 -9.75
N PRO A 73 0.43 1.19 -10.97
CA PRO A 73 0.30 -0.15 -11.54
C PRO A 73 1.08 -1.22 -10.76
N TYR A 74 2.14 -0.84 -10.04
CA TYR A 74 2.85 -1.75 -9.13
C TYR A 74 1.93 -2.20 -7.98
N VAL A 75 1.24 -1.24 -7.34
CA VAL A 75 0.25 -1.55 -6.30
C VAL A 75 -0.91 -2.38 -6.85
N ALA A 76 -1.48 -1.99 -7.99
CA ALA A 76 -2.58 -2.71 -8.61
C ALA A 76 -2.21 -4.16 -8.96
N GLY A 77 -1.01 -4.37 -9.51
CA GLY A 77 -0.51 -5.71 -9.85
C GLY A 77 -0.27 -6.58 -8.62
N ALA A 78 0.33 -6.04 -7.56
CA ALA A 78 0.52 -6.76 -6.30
C ALA A 78 -0.82 -7.16 -5.65
N ILE A 79 -1.79 -6.24 -5.64
CA ILE A 79 -3.15 -6.50 -5.14
C ILE A 79 -3.82 -7.62 -5.95
N ALA A 80 -3.83 -7.49 -7.28
CA ALA A 80 -4.45 -8.48 -8.16
C ALA A 80 -3.79 -9.86 -8.02
N LEU A 81 -2.47 -9.91 -7.89
CA LEU A 81 -1.73 -11.16 -7.68
C LEU A 81 -2.19 -11.85 -6.40
N VAL A 82 -2.14 -11.17 -5.25
CA VAL A 82 -2.53 -11.78 -3.97
C VAL A 82 -4.02 -12.14 -3.98
N TRP A 83 -4.88 -11.26 -4.47
CA TRP A 83 -6.32 -11.51 -4.51
C TRP A 83 -6.69 -12.71 -5.39
N SER A 84 -5.92 -13.01 -6.44
CA SER A 84 -6.15 -14.20 -7.28
C SER A 84 -6.02 -15.53 -6.53
N PHE A 85 -5.30 -15.57 -5.41
CA PHE A 85 -5.18 -16.75 -4.55
C PHE A 85 -6.26 -16.83 -3.47
N PHE A 86 -6.94 -15.73 -3.17
CA PHE A 86 -7.98 -15.63 -2.15
C PHE A 86 -9.25 -14.98 -2.73
N PRO A 87 -9.86 -15.58 -3.77
CA PRO A 87 -11.02 -15.00 -4.46
C PRO A 87 -12.25 -14.83 -3.56
N GLU A 88 -12.29 -15.52 -2.42
CA GLU A 88 -13.31 -15.40 -1.38
C GLU A 88 -13.16 -14.14 -0.52
N CYS A 89 -11.98 -13.53 -0.45
CA CYS A 89 -11.78 -12.29 0.28
C CYS A 89 -12.45 -11.12 -0.45
N SER A 90 -13.09 -10.22 0.31
CA SER A 90 -13.68 -9.00 -0.24
C SER A 90 -12.61 -7.98 -0.62
N ASN A 91 -13.00 -6.99 -1.44
CA ASN A 91 -12.12 -5.87 -1.79
C ASN A 91 -11.65 -5.08 -0.56
N HIS A 92 -12.49 -4.99 0.47
CA HIS A 92 -12.17 -4.32 1.73
C HIS A 92 -11.11 -5.10 2.51
N GLN A 93 -11.29 -6.42 2.64
CA GLN A 93 -10.33 -7.29 3.32
C GLN A 93 -8.96 -7.28 2.64
N ILE A 94 -8.93 -7.32 1.31
CA ILE A 94 -7.69 -7.25 0.53
C ILE A 94 -7.02 -5.87 0.68
N ARG A 95 -7.77 -4.77 0.58
CA ARG A 95 -7.21 -3.42 0.81
C ARG A 95 -6.57 -3.32 2.20
N ASN A 96 -7.28 -3.78 3.22
CA ASN A 96 -6.82 -3.75 4.60
C ASN A 96 -5.61 -4.63 4.85
N ILE A 97 -5.50 -5.81 4.24
CA ILE A 97 -4.33 -6.65 4.47
C ILE A 97 -3.07 -5.95 3.96
N PHE A 98 -3.14 -5.31 2.79
CA PHE A 98 -2.00 -4.56 2.26
C PHE A 98 -1.64 -3.34 3.12
N ALA A 99 -2.63 -2.64 3.68
CA ALA A 99 -2.38 -1.58 4.65
C ALA A 99 -1.74 -2.11 5.95
N ARG A 100 -2.17 -3.27 6.44
CA ARG A 100 -1.64 -3.90 7.65
C ARG A 100 -0.21 -4.41 7.47
N THR A 101 0.10 -5.02 6.33
CA THR A 101 1.39 -5.68 6.07
C THR A 101 2.40 -4.79 5.35
N ALA A 102 2.02 -3.55 5.01
CA ALA A 102 2.93 -2.57 4.43
C ALA A 102 4.17 -2.38 5.32
N ARG A 103 5.33 -2.31 4.68
CA ARG A 103 6.59 -2.01 5.37
C ARG A 103 6.61 -0.54 5.73
N ARG A 104 6.41 -0.24 7.00
CA ARG A 104 6.41 1.12 7.56
C ARG A 104 7.77 1.80 7.38
N LYS A 105 7.74 3.12 7.21
CA LYS A 105 8.96 3.96 7.15
C LYS A 105 9.48 4.34 8.52
N ASP A 106 8.58 4.52 9.48
CA ASP A 106 8.89 4.72 10.88
C ASP A 106 8.22 3.60 11.67
N GLN A 107 9.02 2.81 12.39
CA GLN A 107 8.51 1.75 13.26
C GLN A 107 7.92 2.31 14.57
N ASN A 108 8.24 3.57 14.90
CA ASN A 108 7.77 4.26 16.10
C ASN A 108 6.53 5.14 15.83
N SER A 109 6.18 5.41 14.56
CA SER A 109 4.89 6.01 14.25
C SER A 109 3.80 4.96 14.51
N GLY A 110 2.86 5.26 15.40
CA GLY A 110 1.82 4.33 15.86
C GLY A 110 0.82 3.87 14.78
N GLY A 111 1.13 4.02 13.49
CA GLY A 111 0.25 3.70 12.38
C GLY A 111 0.64 4.39 11.09
N CYS A 112 -0.37 4.79 10.32
CA CYS A 112 -0.21 5.57 9.10
C CYS A 112 0.27 6.99 9.39
N ASP A 113 1.06 7.56 8.49
CA ASP A 113 1.40 8.99 8.50
C ASP A 113 1.09 9.63 7.14
N GLU A 114 0.80 10.93 7.12
CA GLU A 114 0.35 11.65 5.92
C GLU A 114 1.39 11.66 4.78
N LYS A 115 2.67 11.44 5.09
CA LYS A 115 3.75 11.40 4.08
C LYS A 115 3.91 10.02 3.47
N ASN A 116 3.78 8.96 4.26
CA ASN A 116 4.14 7.61 3.84
C ASN A 116 2.94 6.65 3.79
N GLY A 117 1.74 7.09 4.17
CA GLY A 117 0.60 6.20 4.35
C GLY A 117 0.92 5.11 5.37
N TYR A 118 0.45 3.89 5.12
CA TYR A 118 0.85 2.70 5.88
C TYR A 118 2.25 2.18 5.51
N GLY A 119 2.86 2.70 4.44
CA GLY A 119 4.20 2.35 3.99
C GLY A 119 4.25 1.58 2.67
N ILE A 120 5.37 0.90 2.43
CA ILE A 120 5.67 0.28 1.14
C ILE A 120 4.99 -1.08 1.03
N ILE A 121 4.19 -1.27 -0.02
CA ILE A 121 3.43 -2.50 -0.27
C ILE A 121 4.29 -3.78 -0.23
N GLN A 122 3.79 -4.84 0.42
CA GLN A 122 4.47 -6.13 0.58
C GLN A 122 3.57 -7.30 0.14
N ALA A 123 3.68 -7.74 -1.12
CA ALA A 123 2.84 -8.83 -1.64
C ALA A 123 3.01 -10.14 -0.86
N LYS A 124 4.26 -10.53 -0.56
CA LYS A 124 4.53 -11.75 0.21
C LYS A 124 3.93 -11.68 1.62
N ALA A 125 4.15 -10.59 2.34
CA ALA A 125 3.62 -10.44 3.69
C ALA A 125 2.07 -10.44 3.72
N ALA A 126 1.43 -9.83 2.71
CA ALA A 126 -0.03 -9.90 2.55
C ALA A 126 -0.51 -11.34 2.29
N PHE A 127 0.14 -12.06 1.38
CA PHE A 127 -0.17 -13.46 1.09
C PHE A 127 0.01 -14.35 2.32
N ASP A 128 1.17 -14.26 3.00
CA ASP A 128 1.47 -15.07 4.18
C ASP A 128 0.43 -14.84 5.29
N ALA A 129 0.03 -13.59 5.50
CA ALA A 129 -0.96 -13.24 6.52
C ALA A 129 -2.36 -13.78 6.18
N LEU A 130 -2.81 -13.71 4.94
CA LEU A 130 -4.08 -14.32 4.53
C LEU A 130 -4.03 -15.85 4.60
N ASN A 131 -2.91 -16.45 4.17
CA ASN A 131 -2.73 -17.90 4.23
C ASN A 131 -2.73 -18.42 5.68
N GLN A 132 -2.24 -17.62 6.63
CA GLN A 132 -2.18 -18.00 8.04
C GLN A 132 -3.47 -17.71 8.80
N PHE A 133 -4.13 -16.57 8.53
CA PHE A 133 -5.22 -16.05 9.37
C PHE A 133 -6.57 -15.92 8.64
N GLY A 134 -6.62 -16.16 7.34
CA GLY A 134 -7.83 -16.03 6.53
C GLY A 134 -8.24 -14.57 6.26
N CYS A 135 -9.32 -14.40 5.48
CA CYS A 135 -9.81 -13.10 5.03
C CYS A 135 -10.24 -12.17 6.17
N ASP A 136 -10.73 -12.72 7.29
CA ASP A 136 -11.19 -11.94 8.45
C ASP A 136 -10.06 -11.15 9.13
N PHE A 137 -8.80 -11.53 8.88
CA PHE A 137 -7.65 -10.72 9.33
C PHE A 137 -7.56 -9.38 8.58
N GLY A 138 -8.11 -9.32 7.36
CA GLY A 138 -8.40 -8.09 6.63
C GLY A 138 -9.58 -7.28 7.20
N GLY A 139 -10.26 -7.76 8.24
CA GLY A 139 -11.44 -7.14 8.84
C GLY A 139 -12.75 -7.82 8.43
N GLU A 140 -13.84 -7.40 9.08
CA GLU A 140 -15.17 -7.95 8.78
C GLU A 140 -15.87 -7.16 7.66
N ASP A 141 -16.62 -7.86 6.83
CA ASP A 141 -17.49 -7.25 5.81
C ASP A 141 -18.75 -6.60 6.40
N SER A 142 -19.01 -6.82 7.70
CA SER A 142 -20.20 -6.37 8.43
C SER A 142 -20.21 -4.87 8.75
N ILE A 143 -19.21 -4.08 8.30
CA ILE A 143 -19.18 -2.64 8.56
C ILE A 143 -20.44 -1.99 7.99
N PRO A 144 -21.30 -1.38 8.83
CA PRO A 144 -22.54 -0.78 8.37
C PRO A 144 -22.26 0.28 7.29
N LYS A 145 -22.91 0.15 6.12
CA LYS A 145 -22.81 1.13 5.02
C LYS A 145 -23.20 2.55 5.44
N SER A 146 -23.93 2.69 6.55
CA SER A 146 -24.30 3.96 7.17
C SER A 146 -23.12 4.75 7.76
N LEU A 147 -21.95 4.12 7.96
CA LEU A 147 -20.75 4.76 8.49
C LEU A 147 -19.93 5.55 7.44
N GLY A 148 -20.35 5.52 6.17
CA GLY A 148 -19.60 6.13 5.07
C GLY A 148 -18.39 5.30 4.63
N ALA A 149 -17.61 5.84 3.70
CA ALA A 149 -16.34 5.23 3.30
C ALA A 149 -15.24 5.61 4.30
N PHE A 150 -14.26 4.74 4.45
CA PHE A 150 -13.00 5.06 5.11
C PHE A 150 -11.87 4.88 4.08
N GLY A 151 -10.81 5.67 4.23
CA GLY A 151 -9.66 5.64 3.34
C GLY A 151 -8.45 6.35 3.95
N GLY A 152 -7.32 6.29 3.22
CA GLY A 152 -6.07 6.88 3.69
C GLY A 152 -5.65 6.34 5.05
N CYS A 153 -5.18 7.22 5.93
CA CYS A 153 -4.78 6.83 7.28
C CYS A 153 -5.91 6.31 8.18
N GLN A 154 -7.16 6.43 7.76
CA GLN A 154 -8.31 5.91 8.48
C GLN A 154 -8.77 4.52 7.99
N GLN A 155 -8.16 3.97 6.93
CA GLN A 155 -8.59 2.72 6.31
C GLN A 155 -8.63 1.53 7.29
N ILE A 156 -7.63 1.39 8.17
CA ILE A 156 -7.56 0.30 9.15
C ILE A 156 -8.10 0.66 10.54
N ARG A 157 -8.94 1.71 10.66
CA ARG A 157 -9.56 2.07 11.95
C ARG A 157 -10.20 0.84 12.59
N SER A 158 -9.80 0.54 13.82
CA SER A 158 -10.41 -0.53 14.61
C SER A 158 -11.83 -0.10 14.99
N LEU A 159 -12.83 -0.58 14.26
CA LEU A 159 -14.23 -0.39 14.63
C LEU A 159 -14.68 -1.39 15.71
N THR A 160 -13.87 -2.41 16.02
CA THR A 160 -14.28 -3.55 16.88
C THR A 160 -13.42 -3.77 18.13
N GLY A 161 -12.52 -2.84 18.50
CA GLY A 161 -11.74 -2.96 19.75
C GLY A 161 -10.76 -4.15 19.80
N LYS A 162 -10.64 -4.91 18.70
CA LYS A 162 -9.65 -5.99 18.56
C LYS A 162 -8.33 -5.34 18.16
N THR A 163 -7.47 -5.10 19.15
CA THR A 163 -6.08 -4.67 18.90
C THR A 163 -5.36 -5.80 18.19
N LEU A 164 -5.17 -5.67 16.88
CA LEU A 164 -4.43 -6.64 16.08
C LEU A 164 -2.98 -6.17 16.01
N THR A 165 -2.16 -6.69 16.92
CA THR A 165 -0.72 -6.49 16.94
C THR A 165 -0.12 -7.17 15.70
N LEU A 166 0.57 -6.41 14.85
CA LEU A 166 1.31 -6.99 13.73
C LEU A 166 2.45 -7.84 14.27
N ALA A 167 2.65 -9.02 13.68
CA ALA A 167 3.84 -9.82 13.94
C ALA A 167 5.09 -9.00 13.55
N PRO A 168 6.17 -9.03 14.35
CA PRO A 168 7.44 -8.47 13.94
C PRO A 168 7.85 -9.12 12.62
N THR A 169 8.10 -8.31 11.58
CA THR A 169 8.84 -8.81 10.43
C THR A 169 10.27 -9.01 10.93
N GLU A 170 10.66 -10.25 11.23
CA GLU A 170 12.05 -10.54 11.50
C GLU A 170 12.88 -10.11 10.29
N SER A 171 13.93 -9.33 10.54
CA SER A 171 14.93 -8.97 9.53
C SER A 171 15.47 -10.24 8.87
N PRO A 172 15.74 -10.25 7.55
CA PRO A 172 16.36 -11.40 6.92
C PRO A 172 17.68 -11.69 7.63
N THR A 173 17.78 -12.91 8.17
CA THR A 173 18.96 -13.40 8.85
C THR A 173 20.12 -13.37 7.87
N ALA A 174 21.07 -12.47 8.09
CA ALA A 174 22.33 -12.48 7.36
C ALA A 174 23.14 -13.67 7.88
N ASN A 175 23.00 -14.83 7.23
CA ASN A 175 23.96 -15.92 7.30
C ASN A 175 23.85 -16.77 6.03
N ALA A 176 24.47 -16.27 4.97
CA ALA A 176 25.04 -17.10 3.93
C ALA A 176 26.56 -16.95 4.05
N THR A 177 27.18 -17.79 4.88
CA THR A 177 28.57 -18.18 4.66
C THR A 177 28.54 -19.29 3.61
N ASP A 178 28.79 -18.95 2.35
CA ASP A 178 29.08 -19.95 1.33
C ASP A 178 30.55 -20.40 1.45
N PRO A 179 30.84 -21.69 1.17
CA PRO A 179 32.17 -22.28 1.18
C PRO A 179 33.05 -21.89 -0.02
#